data_AF-A0A0F3RTA0-F1
#
_entry.id   AF-A0A0F3RTA0-F1
#
_cell.length_a   1.000
_cell.length_b   1.000
_cell.length_c   1.000
_cell.angle_alpha   90.00
_cell.angle_beta   90.00
_cell.angle_gamma   90.00
#
_symmetry.space_group_name_H-M   'P 1'
#
loop_
_entity.id
_entity.type
_entity.pdbx_description
1 polymer ?
#
loop_
_entity_poly.entity_id
_entity_poly.type
_entity_poly.pdbx_seq_one_letter_code
_entity_poly.pdbx_strand_id
1 'polypeptide(L)'
;MRKGLVWRIIGGILFGLSSLTGAAAAPVVHDGAHLLTPQQRTTIETTNQTWATTRQRPQLWVYTYARLSDSALSGFDYDQPFYTPGNDLVDRLFTRIAEEESGVTDPSDWAVTSRVNRLHHRVSVIMVFPDHGWHTVITPSDDLLGSMSDLEQWWITQRLPNKQGTGRSAMTFFNRYSRFVGHHVANAKTIKPGMSADLLSFLILLPFMLWGLIHFIRNFHNITFSSGPYDDYGAWNAYWFGRWMGGDHSHHGGPWS
;
A
#
# COMPACT_ATOMS: atom_id res chain seq x y z
N MET A 1 -23.92 -20.38 -49.19
CA MET A 1 -23.97 -19.75 -47.85
C MET A 1 -23.11 -20.53 -46.86
N ARG A 2 -21.80 -20.30 -46.77
CA ARG A 2 -20.89 -20.96 -45.79
C ARG A 2 -19.66 -20.08 -45.46
N LYS A 3 -19.87 -18.80 -45.15
CA LYS A 3 -18.78 -17.87 -44.74
C LYS A 3 -18.85 -17.41 -43.27
N GLY A 4 -19.95 -17.70 -42.56
CA GLY A 4 -20.15 -17.30 -41.16
C GLY A 4 -19.68 -18.30 -40.09
N LEU A 5 -19.41 -19.55 -40.46
CA LEU A 5 -19.02 -20.59 -39.50
C LEU A 5 -17.52 -20.55 -39.17
N VAL A 6 -16.68 -20.20 -40.15
CA VAL A 6 -15.22 -20.16 -39.99
C VAL A 6 -14.79 -19.03 -39.05
N TRP A 7 -15.45 -17.87 -39.11
CA TRP A 7 -15.19 -16.75 -38.20
C TRP A 7 -15.58 -17.03 -36.74
N ARG A 8 -16.60 -17.85 -36.50
CA ARG A 8 -17.01 -18.26 -35.15
C ARG A 8 -16.04 -19.29 -34.53
N ILE A 9 -15.45 -20.15 -35.35
CA ILE A 9 -14.47 -21.14 -34.90
C ILE A 9 -13.10 -20.47 -34.62
N ILE A 10 -12.69 -19.51 -35.45
CA ILE A 10 -11.46 -18.74 -35.22
C ILE A 10 -11.62 -17.82 -33.99
N GLY A 11 -12.80 -17.23 -33.78
CA GLY A 11 -13.10 -16.47 -32.56
C GLY A 11 -13.08 -17.33 -31.29
N GLY A 12 -13.63 -18.54 -31.33
CA GLY A 12 -13.62 -19.47 -30.19
C GLY A 12 -12.24 -20.03 -29.85
N ILE A 13 -11.39 -20.24 -30.85
CA ILE A 13 -10.01 -20.74 -30.66
C ILE A 13 -9.08 -19.64 -30.10
N LEU A 14 -9.32 -18.36 -30.44
CA LEU A 14 -8.58 -17.24 -29.84
C LEU A 14 -8.99 -16.95 -28.38
N PHE A 15 -10.24 -17.26 -27.98
CA PHE A 15 -10.64 -17.19 -26.58
C PHE A 15 -10.10 -18.37 -25.73
N GLY A 16 -9.79 -19.50 -26.35
CA GLY A 16 -9.25 -20.69 -25.67
C GLY A 16 -7.71 -20.81 -25.62
N LEU A 17 -6.97 -19.95 -26.32
CA LEU A 17 -5.50 -20.00 -26.36
C LEU A 17 -4.81 -18.95 -25.47
N SER A 18 -5.56 -18.01 -24.89
CA SER A 18 -5.05 -17.05 -23.91
C SER A 18 -4.87 -17.65 -22.51
N SER A 19 -5.36 -18.87 -22.29
CA SER A 19 -5.30 -19.60 -21.02
C SER A 19 -4.05 -20.48 -20.85
N LEU A 20 -3.06 -20.39 -21.74
CA LEU A 20 -1.92 -21.32 -21.77
C LEU A 20 -0.53 -20.69 -21.54
N THR A 21 -0.44 -19.49 -20.95
CA THR A 21 0.86 -18.96 -20.50
C THR A 21 0.81 -18.33 -19.10
N GLY A 22 0.62 -19.21 -18.10
CA GLY A 22 0.93 -18.92 -16.71
C GLY A 22 -0.14 -19.42 -15.74
N ALA A 23 0.21 -20.44 -14.95
CA ALA A 23 -0.58 -20.98 -13.83
C ALA A 23 -1.93 -21.62 -14.23
N ALA A 24 -2.36 -22.68 -13.54
CA ALA A 24 -3.75 -23.11 -13.65
C ALA A 24 -4.56 -21.97 -13.02
N ALA A 25 -5.17 -21.13 -13.86
CA ALA A 25 -5.63 -19.80 -13.47
C ALA A 25 -6.61 -19.87 -12.30
N ALA A 26 -6.13 -19.48 -11.11
CA ALA A 26 -6.98 -19.25 -9.95
C ALA A 26 -8.16 -18.34 -10.33
N PRO A 27 -9.35 -18.55 -9.76
CA PRO A 27 -10.52 -17.76 -10.13
C PRO A 27 -10.30 -16.30 -9.72
N VAL A 28 -10.28 -15.43 -10.73
CA VAL A 28 -10.19 -13.96 -10.58
C VAL A 28 -11.39 -13.42 -9.79
N VAL A 29 -12.54 -14.09 -9.89
CA VAL A 29 -13.76 -13.78 -9.16
C VAL A 29 -14.27 -15.02 -8.45
N HIS A 30 -14.41 -14.93 -7.13
CA HIS A 30 -15.08 -15.93 -6.32
C HIS A 30 -16.24 -15.27 -5.58
N ASP A 31 -17.47 -15.51 -6.03
CA ASP A 31 -18.67 -14.87 -5.46
C ASP A 31 -19.47 -15.84 -4.57
N GLY A 32 -18.88 -16.26 -3.46
CA GLY A 32 -19.49 -17.20 -2.51
C GLY A 32 -20.67 -16.64 -1.73
N ALA A 33 -20.80 -15.32 -1.64
CA ALA A 33 -21.95 -14.64 -1.01
C ALA A 33 -23.03 -14.18 -2.01
N HIS A 34 -22.86 -14.44 -3.32
CA HIS A 34 -23.78 -14.02 -4.39
C HIS A 34 -24.09 -12.51 -4.39
N LEU A 35 -23.08 -11.69 -4.11
CA LEU A 35 -23.23 -10.23 -4.03
C LEU A 35 -22.98 -9.54 -5.38
N LEU A 36 -22.33 -10.22 -6.33
CA LEU A 36 -21.93 -9.64 -7.61
C LEU A 36 -22.90 -10.01 -8.73
N THR A 37 -23.35 -9.00 -9.47
CA THR A 37 -24.13 -9.23 -10.68
C THR A 37 -23.27 -9.86 -11.79
N PRO A 38 -23.85 -10.59 -12.75
CA PRO A 38 -23.08 -11.14 -13.88
C PRO A 38 -22.26 -10.08 -14.62
N GLN A 39 -22.82 -8.88 -14.82
CA GLN A 39 -22.14 -7.77 -15.47
C GLN A 39 -20.92 -7.27 -14.69
N GLN A 40 -21.00 -7.24 -13.36
CA GLN A 40 -19.87 -6.87 -12.49
C GLN A 40 -18.75 -7.90 -12.61
N ARG A 41 -19.08 -9.19 -12.61
CA ARG A 41 -18.10 -10.28 -12.80
C ARG A 41 -17.39 -10.17 -14.14
N THR A 42 -18.13 -9.98 -15.23
CA THR A 42 -17.55 -9.77 -16.57
C THR A 42 -16.65 -8.53 -16.64
N THR A 43 -17.01 -7.45 -15.94
CA THR A 43 -16.18 -6.23 -15.87
C THR A 43 -14.84 -6.52 -15.20
N ILE A 44 -14.85 -7.27 -14.10
CA ILE A 44 -13.64 -7.68 -13.37
C ILE A 44 -12.76 -8.58 -14.26
N GLU A 45 -13.36 -9.60 -14.88
CA GLU A 45 -12.67 -10.54 -15.76
C GLU A 45 -12.03 -9.82 -16.96
N THR A 46 -12.79 -8.95 -17.64
CA THR A 46 -12.31 -8.21 -18.82
C THR A 46 -11.16 -7.26 -18.49
N THR A 47 -11.22 -6.62 -17.32
CA THR A 47 -10.13 -5.75 -16.84
C THR A 47 -8.85 -6.55 -16.62
N ASN A 48 -8.96 -7.70 -15.94
CA ASN A 48 -7.82 -8.59 -15.70
C ASN A 48 -7.27 -9.19 -17.01
N GLN A 49 -8.14 -9.56 -17.95
CA GLN A 49 -7.73 -10.01 -19.29
C GLN A 49 -6.95 -8.93 -20.05
N THR A 50 -7.38 -7.67 -19.92
CA THR A 50 -6.64 -6.53 -20.51
C THR A 50 -5.24 -6.45 -19.91
N TRP A 51 -5.11 -6.53 -18.59
CA TRP A 51 -3.81 -6.49 -17.93
C TRP A 51 -2.93 -7.70 -18.19
N ALA A 52 -3.50 -8.88 -18.49
CA ALA A 52 -2.72 -10.05 -18.88
C ALA A 52 -1.83 -9.81 -20.12
N THR A 53 -2.21 -8.84 -20.98
CA THR A 53 -1.42 -8.44 -22.15
C THR A 53 -0.37 -7.35 -21.84
N THR A 54 -0.41 -6.77 -20.65
CA THR A 54 0.52 -5.71 -20.23
C THR A 54 1.83 -6.29 -19.71
N ARG A 55 2.83 -5.43 -19.48
CA ARG A 55 4.17 -5.88 -19.12
C ARG A 55 4.24 -6.55 -17.75
N GLN A 56 3.65 -5.92 -16.73
CA GLN A 56 3.71 -6.43 -15.36
C GLN A 56 2.65 -7.50 -15.09
N ARG A 57 1.60 -7.55 -15.92
CA ARG A 57 0.47 -8.48 -15.78
C ARG A 57 -0.15 -8.47 -14.37
N PRO A 58 -0.48 -7.29 -13.82
CA PRO A 58 -1.13 -7.22 -12.52
C PRO A 58 -2.51 -7.88 -12.58
N GLN A 59 -2.98 -8.35 -11.42
CA GLN A 59 -4.33 -8.87 -11.27
C GLN A 59 -5.01 -8.26 -10.05
N LEU A 60 -6.32 -8.08 -10.14
CA LEU A 60 -7.18 -7.63 -9.06
C LEU A 60 -8.32 -8.64 -8.90
N TRP A 61 -8.24 -9.43 -7.84
CA TRP A 61 -9.19 -10.49 -7.53
C TRP A 61 -10.29 -9.99 -6.61
N VAL A 62 -11.49 -10.54 -6.76
CA VAL A 62 -12.63 -10.20 -5.89
C VAL A 62 -13.21 -11.48 -5.30
N TYR A 63 -13.14 -11.59 -3.98
CA TYR A 63 -13.62 -12.72 -3.20
C TYR A 63 -14.74 -12.26 -2.27
N THR A 64 -15.92 -12.88 -2.37
CA THR A 64 -17.03 -12.68 -1.44
C THR A 64 -17.27 -13.97 -0.67
N TYR A 65 -17.29 -13.87 0.66
CA TYR A 65 -17.47 -15.00 1.56
C TYR A 65 -18.84 -14.89 2.23
N ALA A 66 -19.65 -15.96 2.17
CA ALA A 66 -20.92 -16.02 2.88
C ALA A 66 -20.73 -16.18 4.40
N ARG A 67 -19.59 -16.76 4.82
CA ARG A 67 -19.17 -16.95 6.20
C ARG A 67 -17.65 -16.90 6.28
N LEU A 68 -17.13 -16.35 7.37
CA LEU A 68 -15.72 -16.45 7.72
C LEU A 68 -15.55 -17.42 8.89
N SER A 69 -14.41 -18.10 8.96
CA SER A 69 -14.01 -18.80 10.20
C SER A 69 -13.58 -17.76 11.24
N ASP A 70 -13.96 -17.93 12.51
CA ASP A 70 -13.74 -16.95 13.58
C ASP A 70 -12.27 -16.50 13.76
N SER A 71 -11.30 -17.29 13.30
CA SER A 71 -9.86 -17.00 13.38
C SER A 71 -9.24 -16.34 12.15
N ALA A 72 -10.01 -16.11 11.07
CA ALA A 72 -9.42 -15.76 9.78
C ALA A 72 -8.89 -14.32 9.68
N LEU A 73 -9.30 -13.42 10.59
CA LEU A 73 -8.94 -11.99 10.57
C LEU A 73 -8.41 -11.49 11.92
N SER A 74 -7.98 -12.40 12.79
CA SER A 74 -7.40 -12.03 14.08
C SER A 74 -6.18 -11.11 13.85
N GLY A 75 -6.34 -9.81 14.13
CA GLY A 75 -5.28 -8.81 13.97
C GLY A 75 -5.36 -7.94 12.70
N PHE A 76 -6.43 -8.05 11.89
CA PHE A 76 -6.59 -7.16 10.74
C PHE A 76 -6.97 -5.73 11.17
N ASP A 77 -6.15 -4.74 10.83
CA ASP A 77 -6.47 -3.34 11.08
C ASP A 77 -7.38 -2.79 9.95
N TYR A 78 -8.67 -2.64 10.27
CA TYR A 78 -9.67 -2.09 9.37
C TYR A 78 -9.46 -0.61 9.02
N ASP A 79 -8.74 0.12 9.88
CA ASP A 79 -8.40 1.53 9.67
C ASP A 79 -7.10 1.67 8.85
N GLN A 80 -6.25 0.62 8.82
CA GLN A 80 -4.99 0.58 8.07
C GLN A 80 -4.83 -0.70 7.20
N PRO A 81 -5.66 -0.88 6.16
CA PRO A 81 -5.65 -2.11 5.35
C PRO A 81 -4.36 -2.35 4.55
N PHE A 82 -3.47 -1.36 4.46
CA PHE A 82 -2.20 -1.40 3.71
C PHE A 82 -1.00 -1.76 4.57
N TYR A 83 -1.07 -1.49 5.87
CA TYR A 83 0.03 -1.72 6.81
C TYR A 83 -0.17 -3.01 7.62
N THR A 84 -1.19 -3.79 7.29
CA THR A 84 -1.35 -5.16 7.81
C THR A 84 -0.68 -6.11 6.81
N PRO A 85 0.62 -6.45 6.98
CA PRO A 85 1.27 -7.44 6.12
C PRO A 85 0.55 -8.78 6.23
N GLY A 86 0.38 -9.47 5.09
CA GLY A 86 -0.10 -10.85 5.03
C GLY A 86 -1.39 -11.05 5.84
N ASN A 87 -2.52 -10.60 5.31
CA ASN A 87 -3.78 -11.03 5.92
C ASN A 87 -3.79 -12.56 5.88
N ASP A 88 -3.81 -13.17 7.06
CA ASP A 88 -3.88 -14.60 7.32
C ASP A 88 -4.87 -15.35 6.39
N LEU A 89 -5.92 -14.69 5.92
CA LEU A 89 -6.87 -15.22 4.94
C LEU A 89 -6.36 -15.17 3.49
N VAL A 90 -5.66 -14.11 3.07
CA VAL A 90 -5.03 -14.00 1.74
C VAL A 90 -3.84 -14.94 1.64
N ASP A 91 -3.04 -15.06 2.69
CA ASP A 91 -1.90 -15.96 2.72
C ASP A 91 -2.36 -17.42 2.57
N ARG A 92 -3.39 -17.83 3.34
CA ARG A 92 -4.04 -19.14 3.18
C ARG A 92 -4.63 -19.34 1.79
N LEU A 93 -5.22 -18.31 1.20
CA LEU A 93 -5.77 -18.37 -0.16
C LEU A 93 -4.65 -18.61 -1.19
N PHE A 94 -3.57 -17.83 -1.12
CA PHE A 94 -2.43 -17.95 -2.02
C PHE A 94 -1.69 -19.27 -1.86
N THR A 95 -1.49 -19.76 -0.63
CA THR A 95 -0.91 -21.07 -0.36
C THR A 95 -1.76 -22.17 -0.98
N ARG A 96 -3.09 -22.17 -0.76
CA ARG A 96 -3.99 -23.17 -1.34
C ARG A 96 -3.91 -23.18 -2.87
N ILE A 97 -3.95 -22.00 -3.50
CA ILE A 97 -3.83 -21.88 -4.95
C ILE A 97 -2.47 -22.40 -5.42
N ALA A 98 -1.40 -22.05 -4.72
CA ALA A 98 -0.06 -22.49 -5.06
C ALA A 98 0.12 -24.01 -4.93
N GLU A 99 -0.49 -24.63 -3.91
CA GLU A 99 -0.53 -26.09 -3.73
C GLU A 99 -1.32 -26.76 -4.88
N GLU A 100 -2.52 -26.25 -5.18
CA GLU A 100 -3.37 -26.75 -6.28
C GLU A 100 -2.67 -26.67 -7.65
N GLU A 101 -1.95 -25.58 -7.93
CA GLU A 101 -1.27 -25.40 -9.20
C GLU A 101 0.10 -26.10 -9.29
N SER A 102 0.74 -26.38 -8.16
CA SER A 102 2.03 -27.09 -8.12
C SER A 102 1.85 -28.61 -8.05
N GLY A 103 0.69 -29.08 -7.59
CA GLY A 103 0.46 -30.49 -7.27
C GLY A 103 1.22 -30.96 -6.02
N VAL A 104 1.76 -30.02 -5.23
CA VAL A 104 2.52 -30.27 -4.00
C VAL A 104 1.72 -29.72 -2.83
N THR A 105 1.54 -30.51 -1.78
CA THR A 105 0.77 -30.15 -0.58
C THR A 105 1.65 -29.69 0.58
N ASP A 106 2.97 -29.67 0.40
CA ASP A 106 3.90 -29.16 1.40
C ASP A 106 4.08 -27.64 1.18
N PRO A 107 3.56 -26.79 2.07
CA PRO A 107 3.65 -25.33 1.91
C PRO A 107 5.09 -24.82 2.04
N SER A 108 6.00 -25.60 2.64
CA SER A 108 7.42 -25.26 2.75
C SER A 108 8.22 -25.60 1.49
N ASP A 109 7.61 -26.31 0.54
CA ASP A 109 8.25 -26.62 -0.74
C ASP A 109 8.53 -25.32 -1.53
N TRP A 110 9.69 -25.27 -2.16
CA TRP A 110 10.13 -24.11 -2.94
C TRP A 110 9.16 -23.80 -4.09
N ALA A 111 8.51 -24.81 -4.68
CA ALA A 111 7.57 -24.65 -5.77
C ALA A 111 6.29 -23.95 -5.30
N VAL A 112 5.83 -24.24 -4.08
CA VAL A 112 4.69 -23.56 -3.45
C VAL A 112 5.11 -22.15 -3.02
N THR A 113 6.21 -22.03 -2.28
CA THR A 113 6.71 -20.74 -1.76
C THR A 113 6.98 -19.73 -2.88
N SER A 114 7.64 -20.15 -3.97
CA SER A 114 7.93 -19.27 -5.11
C SER A 114 6.68 -18.83 -5.87
N ARG A 115 5.60 -19.62 -5.85
CA ARG A 115 4.31 -19.24 -6.42
C ARG A 115 3.56 -18.27 -5.52
N VAL A 116 3.54 -18.53 -4.21
CA VAL A 116 2.96 -17.61 -3.22
C VAL A 116 3.60 -16.23 -3.32
N ASN A 117 4.93 -16.13 -3.37
CA ASN A 117 5.64 -14.86 -3.55
C ASN A 117 5.26 -14.14 -4.85
N ARG A 118 5.07 -14.89 -5.95
CA ARG A 118 4.63 -14.32 -7.23
C ARG A 118 3.21 -13.76 -7.15
N LEU A 119 2.33 -14.43 -6.41
CA LEU A 119 0.97 -13.96 -6.16
C LEU A 119 1.00 -12.68 -5.33
N HIS A 120 1.77 -12.63 -4.23
CA HIS A 120 1.93 -11.41 -3.42
C HIS A 120 2.43 -10.21 -4.22
N HIS A 121 3.37 -10.40 -5.15
CA HIS A 121 3.85 -9.30 -5.97
C HIS A 121 2.79 -8.75 -6.93
N ARG A 122 1.99 -9.63 -7.57
CA ARG A 122 1.18 -9.26 -8.74
C ARG A 122 -0.32 -9.18 -8.49
N VAL A 123 -0.82 -9.81 -7.44
CA VAL A 123 -2.24 -10.03 -7.20
C VAL A 123 -2.68 -9.20 -6.00
N SER A 124 -3.55 -8.23 -6.25
CA SER A 124 -4.28 -7.54 -5.20
C SER A 124 -5.63 -8.24 -5.00
N VAL A 125 -6.06 -8.42 -3.74
CA VAL A 125 -7.30 -9.14 -3.42
C VAL A 125 -8.27 -8.21 -2.71
N ILE A 126 -9.48 -8.06 -3.26
CA ILE A 126 -10.61 -7.41 -2.60
C ILE A 126 -11.46 -8.50 -1.97
N MET A 127 -11.71 -8.38 -0.66
CA MET A 127 -12.47 -9.36 0.09
C MET A 127 -13.71 -8.72 0.68
N VAL A 128 -14.83 -9.44 0.60
CA VAL A 128 -16.12 -9.05 1.18
C VAL A 128 -16.60 -10.17 2.09
N PHE A 129 -16.87 -9.86 3.35
CA PHE A 129 -17.25 -10.88 4.32
C PHE A 129 -18.07 -10.33 5.50
N PRO A 130 -18.80 -11.21 6.22
CA PRO A 130 -19.45 -10.86 7.48
C PRO A 130 -18.53 -11.13 8.70
N ASP A 131 -18.28 -10.10 9.50
CA ASP A 131 -17.61 -10.11 10.82
C ASP A 131 -18.24 -9.01 11.70
N HIS A 132 -19.16 -9.36 12.62
CA HIS A 132 -19.92 -8.38 13.43
C HIS A 132 -20.58 -7.22 12.63
N GLY A 133 -20.84 -7.48 11.35
CA GLY A 133 -21.14 -6.48 10.34
C GLY A 133 -20.59 -6.95 9.00
N TRP A 134 -20.96 -6.29 7.91
CA TRP A 134 -20.40 -6.62 6.60
C TRP A 134 -19.22 -5.71 6.28
N HIS A 135 -18.09 -6.30 5.89
CA HIS A 135 -16.86 -5.58 5.62
C HIS A 135 -16.40 -5.78 4.18
N THR A 136 -15.80 -4.74 3.61
CA THR A 136 -15.04 -4.82 2.34
C THR A 136 -13.64 -4.30 2.61
N VAL A 137 -12.64 -5.12 2.34
CA VAL A 137 -11.23 -4.78 2.55
C VAL A 137 -10.43 -5.11 1.29
N ILE A 138 -9.26 -4.50 1.16
CA ILE A 138 -8.30 -4.82 0.11
C ILE A 138 -6.97 -5.20 0.74
N THR A 139 -6.36 -6.24 0.20
CA THR A 139 -4.96 -6.57 0.42
C THR A 139 -4.23 -6.23 -0.88
N PRO A 140 -3.48 -5.12 -0.91
CA PRO A 140 -2.72 -4.71 -2.10
C PRO A 140 -1.59 -5.70 -2.37
N SER A 141 -1.19 -5.81 -3.64
CA SER A 141 0.03 -6.54 -4.00
C SER A 141 1.28 -5.72 -3.69
N ASP A 142 2.44 -6.35 -3.55
CA ASP A 142 3.69 -5.62 -3.25
C ASP A 142 4.05 -4.62 -4.36
N ASP A 143 3.77 -4.97 -5.63
CA ASP A 143 3.95 -4.06 -6.76
C ASP A 143 3.05 -2.81 -6.64
N LEU A 144 1.83 -3.00 -6.14
CA LEU A 144 0.89 -1.91 -5.93
C LEU A 144 1.32 -1.03 -4.74
N LEU A 145 1.60 -1.66 -3.60
CA LEU A 145 2.05 -1.00 -2.38
C LEU A 145 3.34 -0.21 -2.63
N GLY A 146 4.32 -0.83 -3.28
CA GLY A 146 5.59 -0.18 -3.61
C GLY A 146 5.42 0.97 -4.60
N SER A 147 4.42 0.93 -5.49
CA SER A 147 4.16 2.01 -6.46
C SER A 147 3.44 3.23 -5.90
N MET A 148 2.83 3.11 -4.71
CA MET A 148 2.01 4.15 -4.09
C MET A 148 2.83 5.02 -3.14
N SER A 149 2.65 6.34 -3.23
CA SER A 149 3.03 7.24 -2.13
C SER A 149 2.02 7.18 -0.99
N ASP A 150 2.42 7.56 0.22
CA ASP A 150 1.51 7.62 1.38
C ASP A 150 0.31 8.54 1.14
N LEU A 151 0.51 9.62 0.37
CA LEU A 151 -0.57 10.53 -0.02
C LEU A 151 -1.56 9.88 -1.00
N GLU A 152 -1.06 9.15 -2.00
CA GLU A 152 -1.90 8.41 -2.94
C GLU A 152 -2.65 7.28 -2.22
N GLN A 153 -1.98 6.57 -1.32
CA GLN A 153 -2.59 5.57 -0.47
C GLN A 153 -3.73 6.17 0.37
N TRP A 154 -3.48 7.30 1.04
CA TRP A 154 -4.52 8.02 1.78
C TRP A 154 -5.68 8.43 0.87
N TRP A 155 -5.40 9.03 -0.29
CA TRP A 155 -6.43 9.49 -1.22
C TRP A 155 -7.31 8.35 -1.75
N ILE A 156 -6.70 7.21 -2.07
CA ILE A 156 -7.40 6.05 -2.62
C ILE A 156 -8.24 5.36 -1.55
N THR A 157 -7.76 5.32 -0.30
CA THR A 157 -8.49 4.74 0.84
C THR A 157 -9.57 5.65 1.39
N GLN A 158 -9.38 6.97 1.29
CA GLN A 158 -10.32 7.93 1.84
C GLN A 158 -11.71 7.72 1.25
N ARG A 159 -12.73 7.60 2.11
CA ARG A 159 -14.15 7.41 1.74
C ARG A 159 -14.47 6.06 1.11
N LEU A 160 -13.63 5.04 1.26
CA LEU A 160 -14.03 3.68 0.92
C LEU A 160 -15.01 3.13 1.96
N PRO A 161 -16.08 2.42 1.52
CA PRO A 161 -17.10 1.90 2.43
C PRO A 161 -16.64 0.58 3.11
N ASN A 162 -15.62 0.66 3.99
CA ASN A 162 -14.99 -0.52 4.60
C ASN A 162 -15.94 -1.32 5.53
N LYS A 163 -16.96 -0.66 6.08
CA LYS A 163 -18.02 -1.26 6.95
C LYS A 163 -19.30 -1.60 6.18
N GLN A 164 -19.20 -1.74 4.85
CA GLN A 164 -20.27 -2.24 4.02
C GLN A 164 -19.71 -3.42 3.20
N GLY A 165 -20.43 -4.53 3.14
CA GLY A 165 -20.06 -5.69 2.31
C GLY A 165 -21.20 -6.01 1.37
N THR A 166 -21.28 -5.23 0.30
CA THR A 166 -22.26 -5.36 -0.78
C THR A 166 -21.53 -5.46 -2.11
N GLY A 167 -22.20 -5.92 -3.17
CA GLY A 167 -21.61 -5.86 -4.51
C GLY A 167 -21.23 -4.43 -4.92
N ARG A 168 -21.94 -3.42 -4.42
CA ARG A 168 -21.63 -2.00 -4.68
C ARG A 168 -20.34 -1.56 -4.00
N SER A 169 -20.09 -1.97 -2.75
CA SER A 169 -18.83 -1.64 -2.07
C SER A 169 -17.66 -2.33 -2.76
N ALA A 170 -17.79 -3.63 -3.09
CA ALA A 170 -16.79 -4.38 -3.84
C ALA A 170 -16.41 -3.69 -5.16
N MET A 171 -17.41 -3.26 -5.94
CA MET A 171 -17.17 -2.55 -7.20
C MET A 171 -16.63 -1.13 -7.01
N THR A 172 -16.93 -0.47 -5.90
CA THR A 172 -16.35 0.85 -5.58
C THR A 172 -14.85 0.73 -5.35
N PHE A 173 -14.42 -0.30 -4.61
CA PHE A 173 -13.00 -0.64 -4.47
C PHE A 173 -12.43 -0.97 -5.84
N PHE A 174 -13.02 -1.94 -6.55
CA PHE A 174 -12.52 -2.41 -7.83
C PHE A 174 -12.29 -1.27 -8.84
N ASN A 175 -13.27 -0.39 -9.03
CA ASN A 175 -13.18 0.72 -9.98
C ASN A 175 -12.12 1.76 -9.61
N ARG A 176 -11.87 1.95 -8.30
CA ARG A 176 -10.86 2.91 -7.83
C ARG A 176 -9.46 2.32 -7.99
N TYR A 177 -9.25 1.09 -7.53
CA TYR A 177 -7.94 0.43 -7.62
C TYR A 177 -7.56 0.07 -9.06
N SER A 178 -8.50 -0.35 -9.90
CA SER A 178 -8.20 -0.66 -11.30
C SER A 178 -7.65 0.53 -12.09
N ARG A 179 -8.16 1.73 -11.84
CA ARG A 179 -7.60 2.95 -12.47
C ARG A 179 -6.15 3.19 -12.03
N PHE A 180 -5.87 3.01 -10.75
CA PHE A 180 -4.52 3.22 -10.22
C PHE A 180 -3.55 2.16 -10.74
N VAL A 181 -3.90 0.87 -10.62
CA VAL A 181 -3.12 -0.26 -11.14
C VAL A 181 -2.83 -0.08 -12.64
N GLY A 182 -3.84 0.33 -13.42
CA GLY A 182 -3.68 0.58 -14.84
C GLY A 182 -2.67 1.69 -15.17
N HIS A 183 -2.64 2.75 -14.37
CA HIS A 183 -1.76 3.91 -14.60
C HIS A 183 -0.33 3.70 -14.08
N HIS A 184 -0.20 3.13 -12.87
CA HIS A 184 1.08 3.09 -12.15
C HIS A 184 1.80 1.73 -12.22
N VAL A 185 1.07 0.62 -12.47
CA VAL A 185 1.64 -0.73 -12.39
C VAL A 185 1.64 -1.44 -13.75
N ALA A 186 0.48 -1.53 -14.42
CA ALA A 186 0.28 -2.43 -15.57
C ALA A 186 1.32 -2.25 -16.69
N ASN A 187 1.61 -1.00 -17.05
CA ASN A 187 2.54 -0.65 -18.14
C ASN A 187 3.91 -0.17 -17.65
N ALA A 188 4.18 -0.19 -16.34
CA ALA A 188 5.43 0.34 -15.81
C ALA A 188 6.64 -0.48 -16.28
N LYS A 189 7.68 0.21 -16.81
CA LYS A 189 8.96 -0.42 -17.18
C LYS A 189 9.72 -0.91 -15.96
N THR A 190 9.71 -0.11 -14.90
CA THR A 190 10.19 -0.40 -13.56
C THR A 190 9.19 0.22 -12.60
N ILE A 191 8.78 -0.52 -11.58
CA ILE A 191 7.89 0.00 -10.55
C ILE A 191 8.71 1.01 -9.75
N LYS A 192 8.34 2.28 -9.87
CA LYS A 192 9.03 3.35 -9.15
C LYS A 192 8.47 3.38 -7.74
N PRO A 193 9.32 3.43 -6.70
CA PRO A 193 8.84 3.58 -5.35
C PRO A 193 8.04 4.88 -5.24
N GLY A 194 6.88 4.81 -4.60
CA GLY A 194 6.15 6.01 -4.19
C GLY A 194 6.98 6.87 -3.25
N MET A 195 6.72 8.17 -3.25
CA MET A 195 7.37 9.08 -2.31
C MET A 195 6.80 8.86 -0.90
N SER A 196 7.67 8.64 0.10
CA SER A 196 7.23 8.53 1.49
C SER A 196 6.73 9.88 2.04
N ALA A 197 5.80 9.83 3.00
CA ALA A 197 5.29 10.99 3.71
C ALA A 197 6.41 11.74 4.44
N ASP A 198 7.44 11.03 4.90
CA ASP A 198 8.63 11.62 5.52
C ASP A 198 9.43 12.45 4.51
N LEU A 199 9.62 11.94 3.28
CA LEU A 199 10.30 12.68 2.22
C LEU A 199 9.47 13.88 1.76
N LEU A 200 8.15 13.71 1.66
CA LEU A 200 7.22 14.78 1.28
C LEU A 200 7.17 15.88 2.36
N SER A 201 7.03 15.52 3.63
CA SER A 201 7.03 16.45 4.75
C SER A 201 8.38 17.14 4.90
N PHE A 202 9.49 16.42 4.72
CA PHE A 202 10.82 17.02 4.65
C PHE A 202 10.92 18.06 3.53
N LEU A 203 10.48 17.75 2.32
CA LEU A 203 10.47 18.70 1.19
C LEU A 203 9.61 19.94 1.47
N ILE A 204 8.47 19.79 2.12
CA ILE A 204 7.58 20.90 2.52
C ILE A 204 8.20 21.73 3.65
N LEU A 205 8.84 21.08 4.63
CA LEU A 205 9.45 21.74 5.80
C LEU A 205 10.82 22.37 5.50
N LEU A 206 11.52 21.90 4.47
CA LEU A 206 12.82 22.42 4.04
C LEU A 206 12.83 23.95 3.81
N PRO A 207 11.88 24.57 3.08
CA PRO A 207 11.84 26.02 2.94
C PRO A 207 11.59 26.74 4.28
N PHE A 208 10.81 26.16 5.20
CA PHE A 208 10.59 26.75 6.53
C PHE A 208 11.84 26.63 7.41
N MET A 209 12.56 25.51 7.34
CA MET A 209 13.84 25.34 8.03
C MET A 209 14.90 26.30 7.48
N LEU A 210 14.98 26.46 6.16
CA LEU A 210 15.90 27.42 5.53
C LEU A 210 15.54 28.86 5.90
N TRP A 211 14.26 29.20 5.89
CA TRP A 211 13.79 30.52 6.32
C TRP A 211 14.13 30.78 7.81
N GLY A 212 13.88 29.80 8.68
CA GLY A 212 14.24 29.84 10.09
C GLY A 212 15.74 29.98 10.31
N LEU A 213 16.57 29.24 9.57
CA LEU A 213 18.02 29.31 9.63
C LEU A 213 18.56 30.67 9.17
N ILE A 214 18.04 31.21 8.07
CA ILE A 214 18.39 32.55 7.58
C ILE A 214 18.03 33.61 8.62
N HIS A 215 16.84 33.53 9.23
CA HIS A 215 16.42 34.44 10.29
C HIS A 215 17.26 34.28 11.56
N PHE A 216 17.59 33.06 11.94
CA PHE A 216 18.45 32.76 13.08
C PHE A 216 19.84 33.37 12.88
N ILE A 217 20.49 33.13 11.75
CA ILE A 217 21.81 33.72 11.41
C ILE A 217 21.72 35.24 11.34
N ARG A 218 20.68 35.80 10.72
CA ARG A 218 20.49 37.26 10.62
C ARG A 218 20.29 37.91 11.98
N ASN A 219 19.58 37.25 12.89
CA ASN A 219 19.39 37.74 14.25
C ASN A 219 20.65 37.53 15.10
N PHE A 220 21.43 36.47 14.88
CA PHE A 220 22.70 36.24 15.58
C PHE A 220 23.80 37.22 15.15
N HIS A 221 23.86 37.61 13.88
CA HIS A 221 24.78 38.65 13.41
C HIS A 221 24.51 40.04 14.01
N ASN A 222 23.30 40.26 14.55
CA ASN A 222 22.95 41.50 15.24
C ASN A 222 23.13 41.42 16.76
N ILE A 223 23.66 40.30 17.29
CA ILE A 223 24.02 40.20 18.71
C ILE A 223 25.43 40.79 18.86
N THR A 224 25.49 42.12 19.01
CA THR A 224 26.62 42.75 19.68
C THR A 224 26.63 42.27 21.12
N PHE A 225 27.69 41.54 21.51
CA PHE A 225 27.99 41.32 22.92
C PHE A 225 28.31 42.69 23.54
N SER A 226 27.28 43.33 24.11
CA SER A 226 27.45 44.52 24.94
C SER A 226 28.25 44.09 26.17
N SER A 227 29.51 44.49 26.23
CA SER A 227 30.38 44.36 27.40
C SER A 227 30.08 45.47 28.43
N GLY A 228 28.79 45.74 28.67
CA GLY A 228 28.31 46.73 29.62
C GLY A 228 27.89 46.07 30.94
N PRO A 229 28.28 46.59 32.12
CA PRO A 229 28.02 45.91 33.41
C PRO A 229 26.55 45.91 33.87
N TYR A 230 25.61 46.42 33.07
CA TYR A 230 24.24 46.71 33.51
C TYR A 230 23.17 46.57 32.41
N ASP A 231 23.33 45.62 31.48
CA ASP A 231 22.24 45.33 30.55
C ASP A 231 21.41 44.14 31.04
N ASP A 232 20.19 44.47 31.46
CA ASP A 232 19.11 43.57 31.86
C ASP A 232 18.76 42.65 30.68
N TYR A 233 19.50 41.56 30.53
CA TYR A 233 19.22 40.51 29.57
C TYR A 233 17.92 39.81 30.01
N GLY A 234 16.82 40.25 29.41
CA GLY A 234 15.48 39.71 29.64
C GLY A 234 15.46 38.19 29.66
N ALA A 235 14.69 37.64 30.61
CA ALA A 235 14.58 36.24 31.01
C ALA A 235 14.47 35.19 29.88
N TRP A 236 14.19 35.62 28.64
CA TRP A 236 14.14 34.80 27.45
C TRP A 236 15.51 34.29 26.96
N ASN A 237 16.59 35.09 27.08
CA ASN A 237 17.93 34.64 26.66
C ASN A 237 18.53 33.63 27.65
N ALA A 238 18.27 33.81 28.94
CA ALA A 238 18.72 32.86 29.98
C ALA A 238 18.04 31.49 29.86
N TYR A 239 16.85 31.41 29.26
CA TYR A 239 16.09 30.17 29.08
C TYR A 239 16.65 29.28 27.95
N TRP A 240 17.16 29.89 26.87
CA TRP A 240 17.79 29.16 25.77
C TRP A 240 19.24 28.77 26.05
N PHE A 241 19.97 29.61 26.79
CA PHE A 241 21.38 29.37 27.16
C PHE A 241 21.52 28.79 28.56
N GLY A 242 20.54 27.98 28.98
CA GLY A 242 20.54 27.31 30.27
C GLY A 242 21.80 26.48 30.50
N ARG A 243 22.81 27.10 31.13
CA ARG A 243 23.42 26.57 32.35
C ARG A 243 24.05 25.18 32.24
N TRP A 244 24.61 24.80 31.09
CA TRP A 244 25.29 23.50 30.91
C TRP A 244 26.40 23.57 29.85
N MET A 245 27.52 24.23 30.15
CA MET A 245 28.84 23.77 29.70
C MET A 245 29.88 24.15 30.77
N GLY A 246 30.19 23.18 31.64
CA GLY A 246 31.40 23.17 32.46
C GLY A 246 31.20 23.35 33.97
N GLY A 247 30.74 22.29 34.64
CA GLY A 247 31.02 22.10 36.06
C GLY A 247 32.49 21.67 36.29
N ASP A 248 33.00 22.07 37.46
CA ASP A 248 34.15 21.59 38.22
C ASP A 248 35.49 21.37 37.50
N HIS A 249 36.52 22.16 37.85
CA HIS A 249 37.89 21.67 38.18
C HIS A 249 38.71 22.73 38.96
N SER A 250 38.88 22.47 40.26
CA SER A 250 40.12 22.57 41.08
C SER A 250 40.98 23.86 41.16
N HIS A 251 41.08 24.36 42.41
CA HIS A 251 42.28 24.72 43.19
C HIS A 251 43.39 25.70 42.69
N HIS A 252 43.77 26.58 43.64
CA HIS A 252 44.99 27.39 43.82
C HIS A 252 44.91 28.87 43.36
N GLY A 253 45.13 29.90 44.18
CA GLY A 253 45.49 29.98 45.60
C GLY A 253 45.65 31.44 46.07
N GLY A 254 45.67 31.62 47.40
CA GLY A 254 46.38 32.72 48.08
C GLY A 254 45.63 34.04 48.33
N PRO A 255 45.55 34.52 49.60
CA PRO A 255 45.11 35.87 49.95
C PRO A 255 46.29 36.88 49.88
N TRP A 256 45.98 38.15 50.15
CA TRP A 256 46.86 39.32 50.37
C TRP A 256 47.08 40.27 49.17
N SER A 257 46.32 41.36 49.14
CA SER A 257 46.78 42.72 49.50
C SER A 257 45.60 43.68 49.58
#